data_AF-A0A2V7AY53-F1
#
_entry.id   AF-A0A2V7AY53-F1
#
_cell.length_a   1.000
_cell.length_b   1.000
_cell.length_c   1.000
_cell.angle_alpha   90.00
_cell.angle_beta   90.00
_cell.angle_gamma   90.00
#
_symmetry.space_group_name_H-M   'P 1'
#
loop_
_entity.id
_entity.type
_entity.pdbx_description
1 polymer ?
#
loop_
_entity_poly.entity_id
_entity_poly.type
_entity_poly.pdbx_seq_one_letter_code
_entity_poly.pdbx_strand_id
1 'polypeptide(L)'
;MMSWVIQLIVLVVAAYGGYALGEGVNNHQLIWAVFGIAALASAWGLLRNSRWSQYVIYMIAAMLTISWAVGVWRLTAEGWVRDHPTDAVLALVPGAVSVLVSVALILAIFKHFHPAKSLR
;
A
#
# COMPACT_ATOMS: atom_id res chain seq x y z
N MET A 1 4.54 1.49 -24.14
CA MET A 1 4.98 0.19 -23.59
C MET A 1 5.05 0.33 -22.07
N MET A 2 4.59 -0.68 -21.33
CA MET A 2 4.64 -0.64 -19.86
C MET A 2 6.09 -0.87 -19.40
N SER A 3 6.59 -0.03 -18.49
CA SER A 3 7.95 -0.19 -17.98
C SER A 3 8.04 -1.43 -17.09
N TRP A 4 9.24 -2.02 -17.00
CA TRP A 4 9.51 -3.16 -16.11
C TRP A 4 9.19 -2.83 -14.64
N VAL A 5 9.35 -1.56 -14.24
CA VAL A 5 8.98 -1.07 -12.91
C VAL A 5 7.47 -1.23 -12.68
N ILE A 6 6.62 -0.82 -13.62
CA ILE A 6 5.18 -0.96 -13.48
C ILE A 6 4.76 -2.44 -13.51
N GLN A 7 5.42 -3.28 -14.29
CA GLN A 7 5.17 -4.72 -14.28
C GLN A 7 5.47 -5.33 -12.90
N LEU A 8 6.59 -4.95 -12.29
CA LEU A 8 6.94 -5.36 -10.93
C LEU A 8 5.87 -4.88 -9.93
N ILE A 9 5.41 -3.63 -10.05
CA ILE A 9 4.34 -3.09 -9.20
C ILE A 9 3.05 -3.89 -9.35
N VAL A 10 2.64 -4.22 -10.58
CA VAL A 10 1.46 -5.07 -10.82
C VAL A 10 1.60 -6.40 -10.11
N LEU A 11 2.76 -7.06 -10.21
CA LEU A 11 3.01 -8.34 -9.54
C LEU A 11 2.94 -8.21 -8.02
N VAL A 12 3.58 -7.19 -7.45
CA VAL A 12 3.59 -6.96 -6.00
C VAL A 12 2.18 -6.64 -5.48
N VAL A 13 1.44 -5.76 -6.15
CA VAL A 13 0.07 -5.41 -5.77
C VAL A 13 -0.87 -6.61 -5.91
N ALA A 14 -0.71 -7.42 -6.96
CA ALA A 14 -1.51 -8.63 -7.16
C ALA A 14 -1.21 -9.68 -6.08
N ALA A 15 0.07 -9.92 -5.77
CA ALA A 15 0.47 -10.85 -4.71
C ALA A 15 -0.07 -10.40 -3.34
N TYR A 16 0.06 -9.10 -3.02
CA TYR A 16 -0.47 -8.54 -1.79
C TYR A 16 -2.00 -8.60 -1.72
N GLY A 17 -2.69 -8.33 -2.84
CA GLY A 17 -4.14 -8.43 -2.92
C GLY A 17 -4.64 -9.86 -2.72
N GLY A 18 -3.94 -10.84 -3.30
CA GLY A 18 -4.22 -12.26 -3.07
C GLY A 18 -4.02 -12.68 -1.62
N TYR A 19 -2.93 -12.24 -0.99
CA TYR A 19 -2.66 -12.47 0.43
C TYR A 19 -3.75 -11.86 1.32
N ALA A 20 -4.07 -10.58 1.14
CA ALA A 20 -5.10 -9.89 1.93
C ALA A 20 -6.48 -10.53 1.76
N LEU A 21 -6.81 -11.00 0.55
CA LEU A 21 -8.05 -11.73 0.32
C LEU A 21 -8.06 -13.08 1.07
N GLY A 22 -6.95 -13.84 1.00
CA GLY A 22 -6.79 -15.09 1.72
C GLY A 22 -6.92 -14.94 3.23
N GLU A 23 -6.25 -13.94 3.81
CA GLU A 23 -6.37 -13.60 5.23
C GLU A 23 -7.78 -13.15 5.60
N GLY A 24 -8.43 -12.35 4.74
CA GLY A 24 -9.80 -11.90 4.98
C GLY A 24 -10.81 -13.04 5.01
N VAL A 25 -10.65 -14.04 4.14
CA VAL A 25 -11.48 -15.24 4.12
C VAL A 25 -11.18 -16.13 5.32
N ASN A 26 -9.91 -16.41 5.60
CA ASN A 26 -9.52 -17.32 6.69
C ASN A 26 -9.90 -16.78 8.08
N ASN A 27 -9.68 -15.49 8.33
CA ASN A 27 -9.96 -14.86 9.62
C ASN A 27 -11.37 -14.25 9.72
N HIS A 28 -12.21 -14.44 8.70
CA HIS A 28 -13.55 -13.84 8.62
C HIS A 28 -13.54 -12.31 8.75
N GLN A 29 -12.45 -11.66 8.35
CA GLN A 29 -12.28 -10.22 8.41
C GLN A 29 -12.66 -9.59 7.07
N LEU A 30 -13.91 -9.15 6.98
CA LEU A 30 -14.51 -8.58 5.79
C LEU A 30 -13.69 -7.42 5.19
N ILE A 31 -13.08 -6.61 6.06
CA ILE A 31 -12.25 -5.47 5.63
C ILE A 31 -11.04 -5.92 4.82
N TRP A 32 -10.35 -6.99 5.21
CA TRP A 32 -9.19 -7.53 4.50
C TRP A 32 -9.58 -8.14 3.15
N ALA A 33 -10.72 -8.82 3.09
CA ALA A 33 -11.25 -9.35 1.84
C ALA A 33 -11.55 -8.22 0.83
N VAL A 34 -12.18 -7.14 1.28
CA VAL A 34 -12.46 -5.95 0.45
C VAL A 34 -11.16 -5.30 -0.03
N PHE A 35 -10.17 -5.14 0.86
CA PHE A 35 -8.85 -4.63 0.47
C PHE A 35 -8.16 -5.52 -0.56
N GLY A 36 -8.22 -6.83 -0.39
CA GLY A 36 -7.65 -7.79 -1.33
C GLY A 36 -8.27 -7.70 -2.71
N ILE A 37 -9.61 -7.64 -2.79
CA ILE A 37 -10.35 -7.47 -4.05
C ILE A 37 -9.98 -6.13 -4.71
N ALA A 38 -9.94 -5.04 -3.94
CA ALA A 38 -9.60 -3.72 -4.47
C ALA A 38 -8.16 -3.69 -5.01
N ALA A 39 -7.21 -4.30 -4.31
CA ALA A 39 -5.82 -4.42 -4.74
C ALA A 39 -5.71 -5.24 -6.04
N LEU A 40 -6.36 -6.41 -6.12
CA LEU A 40 -6.39 -7.24 -7.33
C LEU A 40 -7.04 -6.52 -8.53
N ALA A 41 -8.18 -5.87 -8.30
CA ALA A 41 -8.86 -5.07 -9.32
C ALA A 41 -7.95 -3.93 -9.81
N SER A 42 -7.25 -3.24 -8.91
CA SER A 42 -6.33 -2.17 -9.27
C SER A 42 -5.10 -2.67 -10.03
N ALA A 43 -4.54 -3.83 -9.68
CA ALA A 43 -3.46 -4.47 -10.42
C ALA A 43 -3.88 -4.83 -11.84
N TRP A 44 -5.09 -5.37 -12.00
CA TRP A 44 -5.68 -5.61 -13.32
C TRP A 44 -5.89 -4.32 -14.11
N GLY A 45 -6.43 -3.29 -13.46
CA GLY A 45 -6.61 -1.97 -14.06
C GLY A 45 -5.28 -1.35 -14.51
N LEU A 46 -4.22 -1.51 -13.70
CA LEU A 46 -2.87 -1.04 -14.00
C LEU A 46 -2.25 -1.82 -15.18
N LEU A 47 -2.47 -3.15 -15.24
CA LEU A 47 -2.07 -4.00 -16.36
C LEU A 47 -2.72 -3.55 -17.68
N ARG A 48 -3.98 -3.12 -17.61
CA ARG A 48 -4.75 -2.55 -18.75
C ARG A 48 -4.46 -1.06 -19.00
N ASN A 49 -3.52 -0.46 -18.27
CA ASN A 49 -3.15 0.95 -18.36
C ASN A 49 -4.35 1.90 -18.12
N SER A 50 -5.29 1.50 -17.26
CA SER A 50 -6.51 2.25 -17.00
C SER A 50 -6.33 3.24 -15.85
N ARG A 51 -6.68 4.51 -16.06
CA ARG A 51 -6.43 5.61 -15.12
C ARG A 51 -7.16 5.49 -13.79
N TRP A 52 -8.26 4.73 -13.70
CA TRP A 52 -8.96 4.55 -12.43
C TRP A 52 -8.13 3.77 -11.41
N SER A 53 -7.26 2.86 -11.88
CA SER A 53 -6.42 2.02 -11.01
C SER A 53 -5.49 2.83 -10.12
N GLN A 54 -4.97 3.96 -10.62
CA GLN A 54 -4.08 4.83 -9.85
C GLN A 54 -4.76 5.35 -8.58
N TYR A 55 -6.03 5.74 -8.67
CA TYR A 55 -6.77 6.32 -7.54
C TYR A 55 -7.08 5.25 -6.49
N VAL A 56 -7.37 4.03 -6.91
CA VAL A 56 -7.56 2.90 -6.00
C VAL A 56 -6.26 2.57 -5.27
N ILE A 57 -5.13 2.55 -5.97
CA ILE A 57 -3.81 2.31 -5.35
C ILE A 57 -3.46 3.43 -4.38
N TYR A 58 -3.71 4.70 -4.72
CA TYR A 58 -3.49 5.83 -3.83
C TYR A 58 -4.36 5.75 -2.58
N MET A 59 -5.63 5.35 -2.72
CA MET A 59 -6.54 5.16 -1.60
C MET A 59 -6.04 4.05 -0.67
N ILE A 60 -5.64 2.90 -1.20
CA ILE A 60 -5.09 1.79 -0.41
C ILE A 60 -3.82 2.24 0.34
N ALA A 61 -2.89 2.89 -0.35
CA ALA A 61 -1.67 3.43 0.23
C ALA A 61 -1.95 4.44 1.36
N ALA A 62 -2.91 5.33 1.16
CA ALA A 62 -3.33 6.30 2.17
C ALA A 62 -3.94 5.60 3.39
N MET A 63 -4.83 4.63 3.20
CA MET A 63 -5.45 3.88 4.29
C MET A 63 -4.42 3.08 5.10
N LEU A 64 -3.45 2.43 4.44
CA LEU A 64 -2.35 1.73 5.12
C LEU A 64 -1.51 2.70 5.95
N THR A 65 -1.18 3.86 5.39
CA THR A 65 -0.38 4.89 6.08
C THR A 65 -1.12 5.46 7.29
N ILE A 66 -2.41 5.76 7.15
CA ILE A 66 -3.26 6.24 8.25
C ILE A 66 -3.39 5.17 9.33
N SER A 67 -3.65 3.91 8.95
CA SER A 67 -3.76 2.79 9.89
C SER A 67 -2.48 2.63 10.72
N TRP A 68 -1.32 2.70 10.06
CA TRP A 68 -0.04 2.66 10.76
C TRP A 68 0.15 3.86 11.68
N ALA A 69 -0.09 5.09 11.21
CA ALA A 69 0.05 6.30 12.02
C ALA A 69 -0.86 6.29 13.25
N VAL A 70 -2.10 5.81 13.11
CA VAL A 70 -3.03 5.61 14.24
C VAL A 70 -2.51 4.55 15.21
N GLY A 71 -1.93 3.46 14.70
CA GLY A 71 -1.27 2.44 15.53
C GLY A 71 -0.12 3.03 16.34
N VAL A 72 0.78 3.79 15.69
CA VAL A 72 1.89 4.49 16.36
C VAL A 72 1.37 5.45 17.44
N TRP A 73 0.34 6.24 17.12
CA TRP A 73 -0.25 7.19 18.05
C TRP A 73 -0.79 6.49 19.30
N ARG A 74 -1.55 5.41 19.15
CA ARG A 74 -2.10 4.64 20.29
C ARG A 74 -0.99 4.07 21.17
N LEU A 75 0.00 3.42 20.56
CA LEU A 75 1.14 2.86 21.27
C LEU A 75 1.95 3.94 22.01
N THR A 76 2.07 5.12 21.42
CA THR A 76 2.75 6.26 22.08
C THR A 76 1.92 6.82 23.22
N ALA A 77 0.60 6.97 23.03
CA ALA A 77 -0.33 7.49 24.02
C ALA A 77 -0.48 6.57 25.25
N GLU A 78 -0.36 5.25 25.05
CA GLU A 78 -0.38 4.23 26.11
C GLU A 78 0.93 4.16 26.89
N GLY A 79 1.93 4.99 26.55
CA GLY A 79 3.23 5.03 27.25
C GLY A 79 4.20 3.94 26.82
N TRP A 80 3.82 3.07 25.88
CA TRP A 80 4.63 1.92 25.47
C TRP A 80 6.01 2.30 24.93
N VAL A 81 6.10 3.39 24.18
CA VAL A 81 7.38 3.93 23.67
C VAL A 81 8.30 4.38 24.81
N ARG A 82 7.74 4.83 25.93
CA ARG A 82 8.49 5.25 27.12
C ARG A 82 8.92 4.04 27.96
N ASP A 83 8.05 3.05 28.11
CA ASP A 83 8.29 1.90 28.98
C ASP A 83 9.14 0.80 28.31
N HIS A 84 9.02 0.65 26.99
CA HIS A 84 9.73 -0.36 26.18
C HIS A 84 10.26 0.22 24.86
N PRO A 85 11.24 1.16 24.90
CA PRO A 85 11.67 1.92 23.72
C PRO A 85 12.26 1.06 22.59
N THR A 86 13.08 0.06 22.93
CA THR A 86 13.74 -0.80 21.93
C THR A 86 12.74 -1.70 21.20
N ASP A 87 11.83 -2.33 21.94
CA ASP A 87 10.78 -3.19 21.37
C ASP A 87 9.79 -2.37 20.56
N ALA A 88 9.51 -1.14 21.02
CA ALA A 88 8.67 -0.20 20.30
C ALA A 88 9.24 0.19 18.95
N VAL A 89 10.52 0.56 18.89
CA VAL A 89 11.18 0.87 17.62
C VAL A 89 11.15 -0.33 16.68
N LEU A 90 11.47 -1.54 17.18
CA LEU A 90 11.49 -2.75 16.35
C LEU A 90 10.11 -3.10 15.77
N ALA A 91 9.03 -2.94 16.53
CA ALA A 91 7.67 -3.20 16.05
C ALA A 91 7.16 -2.14 15.06
N LEU A 92 7.67 -0.91 15.14
CA LEU A 92 7.28 0.19 14.25
C LEU A 92 7.95 0.11 12.88
N VAL A 93 9.16 -0.45 12.80
CA VAL A 93 9.96 -0.55 11.58
C VAL A 93 9.20 -1.18 10.40
N PRO A 94 8.54 -2.35 10.53
CA PRO A 94 7.81 -2.96 9.41
C PRO A 94 6.73 -2.04 8.81
N GLY A 95 6.04 -1.28 9.66
CA GLY A 95 5.03 -0.34 9.21
C GLY A 95 5.61 0.95 8.62
N ALA A 96 6.75 1.44 9.14
CA ALA A 96 7.46 2.55 8.52
C ALA A 96 7.96 2.17 7.10
N VAL A 97 8.47 0.95 6.93
CA VAL A 97 8.88 0.41 5.63
C VAL A 97 7.67 0.32 4.68
N SER A 98 6.51 -0.14 5.15
CA SER A 98 5.31 -0.21 4.30
C SER A 98 4.82 1.16 3.83
N VAL A 99 4.97 2.19 4.65
CA VAL A 99 4.68 3.60 4.27
C VAL A 99 5.68 4.09 3.21
N LEU A 100 6.98 3.83 3.38
CA LEU A 100 7.99 4.21 2.39
C LEU A 100 7.75 3.53 1.04
N VAL A 101 7.42 2.23 1.06
CA VAL A 101 7.03 1.49 -0.15
C VAL A 101 5.79 2.11 -0.79
N SER A 102 4.78 2.47 0.01
CA SER A 102 3.57 3.13 -0.48
C SER A 102 3.86 4.46 -1.18
N VAL A 103 4.74 5.30 -0.62
CA VAL A 103 5.19 6.55 -1.25
C VAL A 103 5.92 6.27 -2.58
N ALA A 104 6.83 5.30 -2.59
CA ALA A 104 7.54 4.93 -3.82
C ALA A 104 6.58 4.43 -4.92
N LEU A 105 5.59 3.62 -4.56
CA LEU A 105 4.53 3.17 -5.47
C LEU A 105 3.72 4.35 -6.03
N ILE A 106 3.29 5.27 -5.17
CA ILE A 106 2.55 6.48 -5.58
C ILE A 106 3.37 7.27 -6.60
N LEU A 107 4.65 7.54 -6.31
CA LEU A 107 5.52 8.31 -7.20
C LEU A 107 5.74 7.61 -8.55
N ALA A 108 5.96 6.30 -8.55
CA ALA A 108 6.16 5.51 -9.77
C ALA A 108 4.90 5.50 -10.65
N ILE A 109 3.73 5.27 -10.05
CA ILE A 109 2.44 5.25 -10.75
C ILE A 109 2.08 6.65 -11.25
N PHE A 110 2.32 7.68 -10.44
CA PHE A 110 2.09 9.07 -10.83
C PHE A 110 2.90 9.43 -12.08
N LYS A 111 4.20 9.12 -12.07
CA LYS A 111 5.09 9.33 -13.22
C LYS A 111 4.65 8.56 -14.47
N HIS A 112 4.10 7.36 -14.29
CA HIS A 112 3.61 6.54 -15.39
C HIS A 112 2.36 7.12 -16.06
N PHE A 113 1.41 7.66 -15.28
CA PHE A 113 0.19 8.25 -15.83
C PHE A 113 0.31 9.74 -16.18
N HIS A 114 1.29 10.44 -15.60
CA HIS A 114 1.59 11.85 -15.85
C HIS A 114 3.05 12.01 -16.33
N PRO A 115 3.42 11.44 -17.48
CA PRO A 115 4.72 11.73 -18.06
C PRO A 115 4.82 13.24 -18.27
N ALA A 116 5.91 13.85 -17.81
CA ALA A 116 6.15 15.27 -18.01
C ALA A 116 5.91 15.59 -19.49
N LYS A 117 5.01 16.56 -19.78
CA LYS A 117 4.92 17.12 -21.13
C LYS A 117 6.32 17.61 -21.45
N SER A 118 7.04 16.93 -22.35
CA SER A 118 8.25 17.51 -22.92
C SER A 118 7.78 18.79 -23.60
N LEU A 119 8.17 19.94 -23.07
CA LEU A 119 8.08 21.21 -23.78
C LEU A 119 8.84 20.99 -25.10
N ARG A 120 8.08 20.72 -26.16
CA ARG A 120 8.54 20.85 -27.54
C ARG A 120 8.41 22.31 -27.91
#